data_AF-A0A6B2EAZ7-F1
#
_entry.id   AF-A0A6B2EAZ7-F1
#
_cell.length_a   1.000
_cell.length_b   1.000
_cell.length_c   1.000
_cell.angle_alpha   90.00
_cell.angle_beta   90.00
_cell.angle_gamma   90.00
#
_symmetry.space_group_name_H-M   'P 1'
#
loop_
_entity.id
_entity.type
_entity.pdbx_description
1 polymer ?
#
loop_
_entity_poly.entity_id
_entity_poly.type
_entity_poly.pdbx_seq_one_letter_code
_entity_poly.pdbx_strand_id
1 'polypeptide(L)'
;KMKNKVQAIKQGTCILTEKPFVHVLKAKYRKERCDHCFSGGKVLKCSGCDYVYYCNRNCQTEAWNLHKIECPFLKKISPRIVPDAARVLAKIILKLQKGGDLEKGYYTETCFRKFRDLMSHYHEIRTDPKRVEHLESLSMVLRDLLGENLMPNFTELQGIYGRLVVNGFNILDGEMNSIGTGLYLGVSVTDHSCTPNAVATFEGTTLSIRITTDLPLLDWSQIHISYVDLMQTPNDRRADLKSNYYFLCTCSRCIDPVEPLKMEAAACPSTTCDHPIILQEEKKTLACDKCGTKVTEKFIEEFHEVTNFTKYQLAS
;
A
#
# COMPACT_ATOMS: atom_id res chain seq x y z
N LYS A 1 44.55 6.25 -2.99
CA LYS A 1 43.61 5.10 -3.02
C LYS A 1 42.75 5.13 -1.76
N MET A 2 41.66 5.91 -1.75
CA MET A 2 40.68 5.86 -0.66
C MET A 2 39.86 4.58 -0.87
N LYS A 3 40.12 3.55 -0.07
CA LYS A 3 39.20 2.42 0.05
C LYS A 3 37.95 2.97 0.74
N ASN A 4 36.93 3.35 -0.03
CA ASN A 4 35.60 3.55 0.53
C ASN A 4 35.21 2.21 1.18
N LYS A 5 35.24 2.16 2.52
CA LYS A 5 34.73 1.03 3.27
C LYS A 5 33.23 0.99 2.97
N VAL A 6 32.85 0.09 2.08
CA VAL A 6 31.46 -0.28 1.86
C VAL A 6 30.94 -0.80 3.21
N GLN A 7 30.03 -0.04 3.82
CA GLN A 7 29.51 -0.37 5.14
C GLN A 7 28.31 -1.31 4.98
N ALA A 8 28.44 -2.50 5.55
CA ALA A 8 27.33 -3.45 5.64
C ALA A 8 26.17 -2.83 6.43
N ILE A 9 24.94 -3.07 5.99
CA ILE A 9 23.72 -2.60 6.63
C ILE A 9 23.15 -3.77 7.43
N LYS A 10 22.91 -3.55 8.72
CA LYS A 10 22.38 -4.58 9.60
C LYS A 10 20.86 -4.66 9.54
N GLN A 11 20.32 -5.85 9.72
CA GLN A 11 18.90 -6.06 9.96
C GLN A 11 18.37 -5.08 11.04
N GLY A 12 17.19 -4.52 10.81
CA GLY A 12 16.54 -3.53 11.66
C GLY A 12 16.93 -2.07 11.38
N THR A 13 18.00 -1.83 10.61
CA THR A 13 18.44 -0.47 10.25
C THR A 13 17.35 0.26 9.48
N CYS A 14 17.01 1.47 9.92
CA CYS A 14 16.16 2.39 9.17
C CYS A 14 17.01 3.10 8.11
N ILE A 15 16.69 2.89 6.83
CA ILE A 15 17.45 3.43 5.70
C ILE A 15 16.78 4.64 5.04
N LEU A 16 15.51 4.89 5.35
CA LEU A 16 14.75 6.04 4.88
C LEU A 16 13.65 6.39 5.87
N THR A 17 13.47 7.69 6.11
CA THR A 17 12.30 8.25 6.78
C THR A 17 11.77 9.38 5.91
N GLU A 18 10.49 9.35 5.56
CA GLU A 18 9.88 10.28 4.62
C GLU A 18 8.52 10.76 5.11
N LYS A 19 8.29 12.08 5.01
CA LYS A 19 6.96 12.69 5.20
C LYS A 19 6.17 12.64 3.88
N PRO A 20 4.84 12.49 3.94
CA PRO A 20 4.03 12.34 2.73
C PRO A 20 4.00 13.63 1.92
N PHE A 21 4.05 13.48 0.60
CA PHE A 21 3.76 14.54 -0.37
C PHE A 21 2.34 15.10 -0.15
N VAL A 22 1.37 14.18 -0.02
CA VAL A 22 0.00 14.43 0.44
C VAL A 22 -0.50 13.23 1.24
N HIS A 23 -1.46 13.45 2.14
CA HIS A 23 -2.18 12.38 2.83
C HIS A 23 -3.61 12.80 3.18
N VAL A 24 -4.49 11.80 3.36
CA VAL A 24 -5.89 11.97 3.78
C VAL A 24 -6.25 10.88 4.78
N LEU A 25 -6.83 11.29 5.90
CA LEU A 25 -7.45 10.39 6.88
C LEU A 25 -8.73 9.81 6.29
N LYS A 26 -8.97 8.49 6.47
CA LYS A 26 -10.21 7.88 5.99
C LYS A 26 -11.43 8.52 6.65
N ALA A 27 -12.48 8.73 5.86
CA ALA A 27 -13.72 9.37 6.32
C ALA A 27 -14.32 8.73 7.58
N LYS A 28 -14.19 7.41 7.75
CA LYS A 28 -14.70 6.67 8.92
C LYS A 28 -14.05 7.06 10.25
N TYR A 29 -12.85 7.64 10.24
CA TYR A 29 -12.13 8.07 11.45
C TYR A 29 -12.24 9.58 11.73
N ARG A 30 -13.07 10.31 10.97
CA ARG A 30 -13.29 11.74 11.20
C ARG A 30 -13.84 11.97 12.60
N LYS A 31 -13.47 13.08 13.22
CA LYS A 31 -13.83 13.47 14.61
C LYS A 31 -13.18 12.61 15.71
N GLU A 32 -12.50 11.53 15.36
CA GLU A 32 -11.81 10.64 16.31
C GLU A 32 -10.29 10.68 16.17
N ARG A 33 -9.80 11.03 14.98
CA ARG A 33 -8.38 11.15 14.67
C ARG A 33 -8.06 12.51 14.06
N CYS A 34 -6.83 12.94 14.26
CA CYS A 34 -6.32 14.17 13.66
C CYS A 34 -6.09 13.99 12.16
N ASP A 35 -6.56 14.93 11.33
CA ASP A 35 -6.36 14.96 9.86
C ASP A 35 -4.89 15.18 9.43
N HIS A 36 -3.96 15.47 10.36
CA HIS A 36 -2.54 15.73 10.08
C HIS A 36 -1.60 14.60 10.55
N CYS A 37 -1.66 14.23 11.83
CA CYS A 37 -0.78 13.20 12.40
C CYS A 37 -1.43 11.83 12.52
N PHE A 38 -2.74 11.72 12.29
CA PHE A 38 -3.57 10.52 12.43
C PHE A 38 -3.66 9.90 13.84
N SER A 39 -3.09 10.56 14.84
CA SER A 39 -3.26 10.17 16.24
C SER A 39 -4.73 10.22 16.65
N GLY A 40 -5.18 9.19 17.36
CA GLY A 40 -6.52 9.12 17.93
C GLY A 40 -6.66 9.89 19.23
N GLY A 41 -7.90 10.27 19.54
CA GLY A 41 -8.27 10.93 20.80
C GLY A 41 -9.11 12.18 20.59
N LYS A 42 -9.08 13.09 21.58
CA LYS A 42 -9.81 14.35 21.49
C LYS A 42 -9.21 15.25 20.41
N VAL A 43 -10.05 15.70 19.48
CA VAL A 43 -9.65 16.58 18.38
C VAL A 43 -10.49 17.85 18.32
N LEU A 44 -9.89 18.91 17.79
CA LEU A 44 -10.44 20.24 17.62
C LEU A 44 -10.72 20.49 16.15
N LYS A 45 -11.95 20.92 15.86
CA LYS A 45 -12.40 21.23 14.50
C LYS A 45 -11.73 22.50 13.97
N CYS A 46 -11.34 22.51 12.70
CA CYS A 46 -10.91 23.74 12.01
C CYS A 46 -12.10 24.71 11.89
N SER A 47 -11.97 25.90 12.47
CA SER A 47 -13.02 26.94 12.45
C SER A 47 -13.25 27.56 11.07
N GLY A 48 -12.34 27.34 10.10
CA GLY A 48 -12.47 27.88 8.75
C GLY A 48 -13.44 27.08 7.87
N CYS A 49 -13.33 25.75 7.89
CA CYS A 49 -14.12 24.86 7.02
C CYS A 49 -15.11 23.97 7.76
N ASP A 50 -15.00 23.86 9.09
CA ASP A 50 -15.78 22.92 9.90
C ASP A 50 -15.69 21.45 9.48
N TYR A 51 -14.64 21.09 8.73
CA TYR A 51 -14.53 19.80 8.06
C TYR A 51 -13.44 18.90 8.65
N VAL A 52 -12.25 19.45 8.87
CA VAL A 52 -11.07 18.72 9.35
C VAL A 52 -10.83 18.95 10.85
N TYR A 53 -10.13 18.02 11.48
CA TYR A 53 -9.92 18.00 12.92
C TYR A 53 -8.44 17.83 13.27
N TYR A 54 -7.98 18.47 14.32
CA TYR A 54 -6.58 18.46 14.75
C TYR A 54 -6.44 18.12 16.23
N CYS A 55 -5.38 17.44 16.65
CA CYS A 55 -5.12 17.25 18.08
C CYS A 55 -5.05 18.59 18.83
N ASN A 56 -4.37 19.57 18.23
CA ASN A 56 -4.09 20.88 18.81
C ASN A 56 -3.63 21.88 17.74
N ARG A 57 -3.31 23.10 18.19
CA ARG A 57 -2.82 24.20 17.33
C ARG A 57 -1.51 23.86 16.60
N ASN A 58 -0.66 22.98 17.14
CA ASN A 58 0.58 22.59 16.46
C ASN A 58 0.27 21.79 15.19
N CYS A 59 -0.55 20.73 15.29
CA CYS A 59 -0.98 19.95 14.13
C CYS A 59 -1.72 20.80 13.09
N GLN A 60 -2.56 21.75 13.52
CA GLN A 60 -3.22 22.68 12.61
C GLN A 60 -2.21 23.56 11.87
N THR A 61 -1.17 24.05 12.56
CA THR A 61 -0.14 24.90 11.98
C THR A 61 0.71 24.14 10.97
N GLU A 62 1.14 22.93 11.30
CA GLU A 62 1.93 22.08 10.39
C GLU A 62 1.14 21.68 9.13
N ALA A 63 -0.16 21.41 9.26
CA ALA A 63 -1.02 21.11 8.13
C ALA A 63 -1.35 22.33 7.27
N TRP A 64 -1.13 23.55 7.77
CA TRP A 64 -1.69 24.77 7.19
C TRP A 64 -1.18 25.06 5.79
N ASN A 65 0.08 24.72 5.47
CA ASN A 65 0.66 24.97 4.14
C ASN A 65 -0.19 24.37 3.01
N LEU A 66 -0.71 23.15 3.21
CA LEU A 66 -1.60 22.50 2.25
C LEU A 66 -3.07 22.80 2.56
N HIS A 67 -3.46 22.75 3.83
CA HIS A 67 -4.86 22.93 4.22
C HIS A 67 -5.39 24.33 3.92
N LYS A 68 -4.57 25.39 3.98
CA LYS A 68 -4.99 26.76 3.64
C LYS A 68 -5.59 26.85 2.24
N ILE A 69 -5.05 26.07 1.29
CA ILE A 69 -5.50 26.03 -0.10
C ILE A 69 -6.75 25.15 -0.22
N GLU A 70 -6.84 24.05 0.51
CA GLU A 70 -7.98 23.10 0.52
C GLU A 70 -9.20 23.64 1.29
N CYS A 71 -8.99 24.43 2.33
CA CYS A 71 -9.98 24.85 3.32
C CYS A 71 -11.23 25.52 2.71
N PRO A 72 -11.12 26.46 1.74
CA PRO A 72 -12.30 27.08 1.12
C PRO A 72 -13.20 26.09 0.38
N PHE A 73 -12.62 25.07 -0.24
CA PHE A 73 -13.37 24.03 -0.95
C PHE A 73 -14.12 23.12 0.03
N LEU A 74 -13.43 22.71 1.11
CA LEU A 74 -14.06 21.93 2.17
C LEU A 74 -15.15 22.70 2.91
N LYS A 75 -15.02 24.01 3.07
CA LYS A 75 -16.06 24.87 3.67
C LYS A 75 -17.36 24.81 2.85
N LYS A 76 -17.25 24.87 1.52
CA LYS A 76 -18.42 24.86 0.62
C LYS A 76 -19.15 23.53 0.64
N ILE A 77 -18.41 22.42 0.78
CA ILE A 77 -18.98 21.07 0.71
C ILE A 77 -19.46 20.55 2.08
N SER A 78 -18.98 21.13 3.18
CA SER A 78 -19.40 20.75 4.53
C SER A 78 -20.92 20.93 4.70
N PRO A 79 -21.65 19.96 5.29
CA PRO A 79 -21.15 18.79 6.02
C PRO A 79 -20.97 17.51 5.18
N ARG A 80 -21.20 17.56 3.86
CA ARG A 80 -21.14 16.38 2.99
C ARG A 80 -19.75 15.76 3.00
N ILE A 81 -19.68 14.44 3.21
CA ILE A 81 -18.40 13.71 3.22
C ILE A 81 -17.93 13.54 1.77
N VAL A 82 -16.67 13.89 1.52
CA VAL A 82 -16.01 13.71 0.22
C VAL A 82 -15.38 12.32 0.25
N PRO A 83 -15.56 11.50 -0.79
CA PRO A 83 -14.85 10.23 -0.93
C PRO A 83 -13.34 10.40 -0.77
N ASP A 84 -12.70 9.49 -0.02
CA ASP A 84 -11.28 9.62 0.34
C ASP A 84 -10.38 9.77 -0.89
N ALA A 85 -10.59 8.95 -1.93
CA ALA A 85 -9.85 9.02 -3.19
C ALA A 85 -9.99 10.39 -3.88
N ALA A 86 -11.20 10.95 -3.94
CA ALA A 86 -11.44 12.28 -4.51
C ALA A 86 -10.72 13.37 -3.70
N ARG A 87 -10.72 13.28 -2.37
CA ARG A 87 -10.02 14.23 -1.51
C ARG A 87 -8.50 14.15 -1.68
N VAL A 88 -7.92 12.96 -1.83
CA VAL A 88 -6.49 12.80 -2.11
C VAL A 88 -6.15 13.42 -3.47
N LEU A 89 -6.92 13.11 -4.52
CA LEU A 89 -6.71 13.71 -5.85
C LEU A 89 -6.82 15.24 -5.81
N ALA A 90 -7.82 15.78 -5.11
CA ALA A 90 -7.98 17.21 -4.95
C ALA A 90 -6.75 17.85 -4.29
N LYS A 91 -6.21 17.24 -3.22
CA LYS A 91 -4.96 17.69 -2.58
C LYS A 91 -3.78 17.65 -3.55
N ILE A 92 -3.65 16.61 -4.38
CA ILE A 92 -2.58 16.52 -5.38
C ILE A 92 -2.73 17.65 -6.40
N ILE A 93 -3.91 17.82 -7.00
CA ILE A 93 -4.18 18.86 -7.99
C ILE A 93 -3.84 20.24 -7.45
N LEU A 94 -4.35 20.58 -6.25
CA LEU A 94 -4.09 21.87 -5.61
C LEU A 94 -2.61 22.08 -5.28
N LYS A 95 -1.90 21.02 -4.85
CA LYS A 95 -0.47 21.09 -4.54
C LYS A 95 0.37 21.27 -5.81
N LEU A 96 0.04 20.59 -6.90
CA LEU A 96 0.73 20.73 -8.20
C LEU A 96 0.57 22.14 -8.77
N GLN A 97 -0.62 22.73 -8.67
CA GLN A 97 -0.87 24.13 -9.08
C GLN A 97 -0.05 25.16 -8.28
N LYS A 98 0.52 24.76 -7.14
CA LYS A 98 1.38 25.60 -6.29
C LYS A 98 2.86 25.19 -6.35
N GLY A 99 3.28 24.55 -7.44
CA GLY A 99 4.68 24.17 -7.67
C GLY A 99 5.10 22.88 -6.97
N GLY A 100 4.14 22.06 -6.53
CA GLY A 100 4.40 20.75 -5.93
C GLY A 100 5.13 19.78 -6.87
N ASP A 101 5.08 20.00 -8.17
CA ASP A 101 5.83 19.22 -9.17
C ASP A 101 7.36 19.38 -9.04
N LEU A 102 7.82 20.43 -8.36
CA LEU A 102 9.22 20.70 -8.08
C LEU A 102 9.70 20.08 -6.76
N GLU A 103 8.79 19.66 -5.88
CA GLU A 103 9.09 19.03 -4.60
C GLU A 103 9.85 17.71 -4.81
N LYS A 104 10.84 17.47 -3.96
CA LYS A 104 11.76 16.33 -4.05
C LYS A 104 11.59 15.45 -2.81
N GLY A 105 11.28 14.17 -3.01
CA GLY A 105 11.46 13.15 -1.99
C GLY A 105 12.82 12.51 -2.16
N TYR A 106 13.71 12.74 -1.20
CA TYR A 106 15.06 12.20 -1.21
C TYR A 106 15.07 10.79 -0.63
N TYR A 107 15.72 9.87 -1.32
CA TYR A 107 15.97 8.49 -0.85
C TYR A 107 17.46 8.22 -0.59
N THR A 108 18.34 9.16 -0.98
CA THR A 108 19.71 9.29 -0.50
C THR A 108 20.03 10.78 -0.29
N GLU A 109 21.24 11.12 0.14
CA GLU A 109 21.69 12.51 0.26
C GLU A 109 21.59 13.30 -1.06
N THR A 110 21.74 12.63 -2.20
CA THR A 110 21.81 13.27 -3.52
C THR A 110 20.71 12.84 -4.49
N CYS A 111 20.14 11.65 -4.29
CA CYS A 111 19.15 11.08 -5.19
C CYS A 111 17.74 11.32 -4.66
N PHE A 112 16.86 11.73 -5.57
CA PHE A 112 15.48 12.09 -5.25
C PHE A 112 14.53 11.69 -6.37
N ARG A 113 13.25 11.59 -6.02
CA ARG A 113 12.12 11.47 -6.93
C ARG A 113 11.25 12.71 -6.81
N LYS A 114 10.57 13.06 -7.89
CA LYS A 114 9.51 14.07 -7.94
C LYS A 114 8.20 13.42 -8.32
N PHE A 115 7.09 14.15 -8.19
CA PHE A 115 5.77 13.65 -8.59
C PHE A 115 5.73 13.13 -10.05
N ARG A 116 6.44 13.80 -10.97
CA ARG A 116 6.49 13.40 -12.39
C ARG A 116 7.10 12.00 -12.59
N ASP A 117 8.01 11.60 -11.70
CA ASP A 117 8.81 10.37 -11.79
C ASP A 117 8.06 9.14 -11.27
N LEU A 118 6.90 9.35 -10.62
CA LEU A 118 6.01 8.29 -10.19
C LEU A 118 5.44 7.56 -11.40
N MET A 119 5.40 6.22 -11.32
CA MET A 119 4.84 5.37 -12.37
C MET A 119 3.33 5.62 -12.50
N SER A 120 2.84 5.91 -13.70
CA SER A 120 1.41 6.17 -13.91
C SER A 120 0.63 4.98 -14.43
N HIS A 121 1.29 3.98 -15.04
CA HIS A 121 0.64 2.92 -15.85
C HIS A 121 -0.47 3.48 -16.75
N TYR A 122 -0.19 4.63 -17.38
CA TYR A 122 -1.20 5.40 -18.12
C TYR A 122 -1.88 4.57 -19.21
N HIS A 123 -1.13 3.76 -19.96
CA HIS A 123 -1.65 2.97 -21.06
C HIS A 123 -2.57 1.86 -20.55
N GLU A 124 -2.14 1.13 -19.53
CA GLU A 124 -2.87 0.03 -18.93
C GLU A 124 -4.17 0.53 -18.27
N ILE A 125 -4.08 1.61 -17.49
CA ILE A 125 -5.24 2.25 -16.85
C ILE A 125 -6.23 2.78 -17.88
N ARG A 126 -5.76 3.32 -19.01
CA ARG A 126 -6.64 3.82 -20.09
C ARG A 126 -7.54 2.71 -20.65
N THR A 127 -7.06 1.48 -20.63
CA THR A 127 -7.75 0.31 -21.18
C THR A 127 -8.44 -0.54 -20.13
N ASP A 128 -8.33 -0.19 -18.85
CA ASP A 128 -8.95 -0.91 -17.73
C ASP A 128 -10.34 -0.30 -17.43
N PRO A 129 -11.45 -1.00 -17.78
CA PRO A 129 -12.79 -0.44 -17.66
C PRO A 129 -13.15 -0.03 -16.23
N LYS A 130 -12.71 -0.81 -15.22
CA LYS A 130 -13.00 -0.51 -13.82
C LYS A 130 -12.31 0.77 -13.38
N ARG A 131 -11.08 1.00 -13.85
CA ARG A 131 -10.33 2.22 -13.52
C ARG A 131 -10.87 3.44 -14.25
N VAL A 132 -11.28 3.30 -15.50
CA VAL A 132 -11.90 4.38 -16.28
C VAL A 132 -13.21 4.81 -15.62
N GLU A 133 -14.11 3.86 -15.32
CA GLU A 133 -15.38 4.14 -14.64
C GLU A 133 -15.16 4.84 -13.28
N HIS A 134 -14.21 4.35 -12.49
CA HIS A 134 -13.86 4.97 -11.21
C HIS A 134 -13.33 6.40 -11.39
N LEU A 135 -12.47 6.63 -12.39
CA LEU A 135 -11.93 7.96 -12.68
C LEU A 135 -13.02 8.94 -13.14
N GLU A 136 -13.97 8.49 -13.95
CA GLU A 136 -15.11 9.30 -14.39
C GLU A 136 -15.99 9.71 -13.20
N SER A 137 -16.30 8.77 -12.30
CA SER A 137 -17.02 9.06 -11.06
C SER A 137 -16.27 10.09 -10.19
N LEU A 138 -14.96 9.91 -10.01
CA LEU A 138 -14.13 10.85 -9.25
C LEU A 138 -14.04 12.23 -9.94
N SER A 139 -14.01 12.28 -11.26
CA SER A 139 -14.01 13.53 -12.03
C SER A 139 -15.24 14.38 -11.75
N MET A 140 -16.42 13.77 -11.65
CA MET A 140 -17.65 14.48 -11.28
C MET A 140 -17.57 15.07 -9.86
N VAL A 141 -17.08 14.28 -8.90
CA VAL A 141 -16.90 14.74 -7.51
C VAL A 141 -15.89 15.87 -7.42
N LEU A 142 -14.78 15.78 -8.17
CA LEU A 142 -13.73 16.78 -8.21
C LEU A 142 -14.21 18.09 -8.82
N ARG A 143 -15.04 18.05 -9.87
CA ARG A 143 -15.67 19.26 -10.47
C ARG A 143 -16.56 19.98 -9.46
N ASP A 144 -17.37 19.24 -8.72
CA ASP A 144 -18.22 19.81 -7.67
C ASP A 144 -17.39 20.40 -6.51
N LEU A 145 -16.26 19.75 -6.16
CA LEU A 145 -15.40 20.20 -5.07
C LEU A 145 -14.52 21.40 -5.43
N LEU A 146 -13.81 21.35 -6.57
CA LEU A 146 -12.78 22.32 -6.96
C LEU A 146 -13.30 23.39 -7.91
N GLY A 147 -14.37 23.11 -8.66
CA GLY A 147 -14.86 23.93 -9.76
C GLY A 147 -14.06 23.73 -11.05
N GLU A 148 -14.68 24.09 -12.17
CA GLU A 148 -14.14 23.88 -13.53
C GLU A 148 -12.77 24.52 -13.77
N ASN A 149 -12.53 25.71 -13.22
CA ASN A 149 -11.30 26.46 -13.46
C ASN A 149 -10.03 25.79 -12.91
N LEU A 150 -10.17 24.92 -11.90
CA LEU A 150 -9.03 24.24 -11.27
C LEU A 150 -8.90 22.80 -11.74
N MET A 151 -9.86 22.29 -12.52
CA MET A 151 -9.80 20.94 -13.03
C MET A 151 -8.72 20.82 -14.11
N PRO A 152 -7.80 19.85 -13.99
CA PRO A 152 -6.93 19.47 -15.10
C PRO A 152 -7.75 18.95 -16.28
N ASN A 153 -7.16 18.95 -17.47
CA ASN A 153 -7.78 18.23 -18.58
C ASN A 153 -7.81 16.72 -18.28
N PHE A 154 -8.67 15.98 -18.99
CA PHE A 154 -8.88 14.56 -18.66
C PHE A 154 -7.60 13.71 -18.76
N THR A 155 -6.70 14.04 -19.70
CA THR A 155 -5.42 13.32 -19.87
C THR A 155 -4.48 13.55 -18.68
N GLU A 156 -4.37 14.80 -18.21
CA GLU A 156 -3.61 15.15 -17.01
C GLU A 156 -4.22 14.51 -15.76
N LEU A 157 -5.54 14.58 -15.61
CA LEU A 157 -6.26 13.97 -14.50
C LEU A 157 -6.03 12.46 -14.44
N GLN A 158 -6.08 11.79 -15.59
CA GLN A 158 -5.77 10.36 -15.70
C GLN A 158 -4.32 10.06 -15.30
N GLY A 159 -3.36 10.90 -15.72
CA GLY A 159 -1.97 10.78 -15.30
C GLY A 159 -1.76 10.97 -13.80
N ILE A 160 -2.49 11.88 -13.15
CA ILE A 160 -2.47 12.09 -11.70
C ILE A 160 -3.11 10.89 -10.98
N TYR A 161 -4.26 10.44 -11.46
CA TYR A 161 -4.96 9.28 -10.93
C TYR A 161 -4.11 8.01 -10.98
N GLY A 162 -3.47 7.75 -12.12
CA GLY A 162 -2.58 6.61 -12.29
C GLY A 162 -1.44 6.60 -11.26
N ARG A 163 -0.79 7.75 -11.06
CA ARG A 163 0.27 7.88 -10.05
C ARG A 163 -0.24 7.64 -8.63
N LEU A 164 -1.46 8.11 -8.32
CA LEU A 164 -2.06 7.85 -7.01
C LEU A 164 -2.35 6.36 -6.81
N VAL A 165 -3.01 5.69 -7.75
CA VAL A 165 -3.44 4.30 -7.54
C VAL A 165 -2.28 3.30 -7.56
N VAL A 166 -1.20 3.62 -8.27
CA VAL A 166 -0.01 2.76 -8.39
C VAL A 166 1.00 2.98 -7.26
N ASN A 167 1.16 4.22 -6.78
CA ASN A 167 2.22 4.58 -5.82
C ASN A 167 1.66 5.01 -4.45
N GLY A 168 0.34 5.01 -4.29
CA GLY A 168 -0.33 5.38 -3.05
C GLY A 168 -0.14 4.30 -1.98
N PHE A 169 0.19 4.74 -0.77
CA PHE A 169 0.33 3.89 0.39
C PHE A 169 -0.91 3.97 1.27
N ASN A 170 -1.37 2.80 1.74
CA ASN A 170 -2.26 2.72 2.88
C ASN A 170 -1.45 2.97 4.15
N ILE A 171 -1.73 4.08 4.85
CA ILE A 171 -1.11 4.41 6.13
C ILE A 171 -1.79 3.56 7.19
N LEU A 172 -0.99 2.83 7.97
CA LEU A 172 -1.45 1.89 9.00
C LEU A 172 -1.18 2.45 10.41
N ASP A 173 -2.02 2.11 11.39
CA ASP A 173 -1.68 2.29 12.81
C ASP A 173 -0.91 1.10 13.39
N GLY A 174 -0.62 1.16 14.69
CA GLY A 174 0.12 0.11 15.39
C GLY A 174 -0.60 -1.25 15.47
N GLU A 175 -1.89 -1.30 15.15
CA GLU A 175 -2.69 -2.53 15.06
C GLU A 175 -2.82 -3.01 13.60
N MET A 176 -2.05 -2.42 12.67
CA MET A 176 -2.10 -2.70 11.22
C MET A 176 -3.43 -2.31 10.57
N ASN A 177 -4.28 -1.51 11.23
CA ASN A 177 -5.50 -1.01 10.62
C ASN A 177 -5.15 0.09 9.63
N SER A 178 -5.70 0.02 8.41
CA SER A 178 -5.54 1.09 7.43
C SER A 178 -6.41 2.30 7.79
N ILE A 179 -5.75 3.38 8.21
CA ILE A 179 -6.36 4.61 8.75
C ILE A 179 -6.40 5.77 7.76
N GLY A 180 -5.60 5.73 6.70
CA GLY A 180 -5.57 6.76 5.67
C GLY A 180 -4.80 6.34 4.43
N THR A 181 -4.72 7.26 3.48
CA THR A 181 -3.94 7.10 2.25
C THR A 181 -2.93 8.23 2.14
N GLY A 182 -1.70 7.91 1.76
CA GLY A 182 -0.63 8.87 1.55
C GLY A 182 0.12 8.61 0.25
N LEU A 183 0.68 9.67 -0.32
CA LEU A 183 1.61 9.58 -1.44
C LEU A 183 2.98 10.03 -0.96
N TYR A 184 4.02 9.26 -1.28
CA TYR A 184 5.40 9.49 -0.86
C TYR A 184 6.28 9.43 -2.12
N LEU A 185 7.27 10.31 -2.23
CA LEU A 185 8.03 10.46 -3.47
C LEU A 185 9.30 9.63 -3.43
N GLY A 186 10.16 9.79 -2.42
CA GLY A 186 11.46 9.15 -2.34
C GLY A 186 11.35 7.63 -2.28
N VAL A 187 10.47 7.10 -1.44
CA VAL A 187 10.22 5.66 -1.29
C VAL A 187 9.69 5.00 -2.57
N SER A 188 9.14 5.76 -3.54
CA SER A 188 8.65 5.22 -4.80
C SER A 188 9.74 4.62 -5.71
N VAL A 189 11.00 4.61 -5.25
CA VAL A 189 12.11 3.91 -5.89
C VAL A 189 12.15 2.42 -5.54
N THR A 190 11.55 2.00 -4.42
CA THR A 190 11.57 0.58 -4.01
C THR A 190 10.62 -0.22 -4.88
N ASP A 191 11.07 -1.38 -5.36
CA ASP A 191 10.24 -2.31 -6.12
C ASP A 191 9.65 -3.43 -5.23
N HIS A 192 8.78 -4.23 -5.83
CA HIS A 192 8.16 -5.36 -5.15
C HIS A 192 9.02 -6.63 -5.15
N SER A 193 9.01 -7.38 -4.06
CA SER A 193 9.32 -8.81 -4.05
C SER A 193 8.42 -9.55 -3.05
N CYS A 194 8.05 -10.81 -3.35
CA CYS A 194 7.41 -11.69 -2.37
C CYS A 194 8.41 -12.29 -1.36
N THR A 195 9.70 -12.02 -1.54
CA THR A 195 10.81 -12.24 -0.60
C THR A 195 11.49 -10.90 -0.30
N PRO A 196 10.79 -9.95 0.33
CA PRO A 196 11.30 -8.61 0.53
C PRO A 196 12.47 -8.61 1.52
N ASN A 197 13.44 -7.72 1.30
CA ASN A 197 14.57 -7.48 2.21
C ASN A 197 14.41 -6.17 3.01
N ALA A 198 13.26 -5.50 2.84
CA ALA A 198 12.87 -4.33 3.62
C ALA A 198 11.36 -4.31 3.87
N VAL A 199 10.95 -3.53 4.86
CA VAL A 199 9.55 -3.32 5.23
C VAL A 199 9.26 -1.82 5.36
N ALA A 200 8.10 -1.40 4.86
CA ALA A 200 7.56 -0.08 5.09
C ALA A 200 6.72 -0.06 6.37
N THR A 201 7.02 0.87 7.27
CA THR A 201 6.30 1.07 8.54
C THR A 201 5.88 2.53 8.68
N PHE A 202 4.85 2.80 9.49
CA PHE A 202 4.34 4.15 9.71
C PHE A 202 4.43 4.55 11.18
N GLU A 203 4.88 5.77 11.43
CA GLU A 203 4.70 6.47 12.70
C GLU A 203 3.86 7.72 12.46
N GLY A 204 2.59 7.65 12.84
CA GLY A 204 1.59 8.61 12.39
C GLY A 204 1.49 8.59 10.86
N THR A 205 1.78 9.72 10.22
CA THR A 205 1.84 9.83 8.76
C THR A 205 3.25 9.75 8.19
N THR A 206 4.28 9.53 9.01
CA THR A 206 5.67 9.42 8.53
C THR A 206 5.97 7.98 8.16
N LEU A 207 6.44 7.76 6.93
CA LEU A 207 6.87 6.45 6.45
C LEU A 207 8.34 6.21 6.83
N SER A 208 8.68 4.98 7.19
CA SER A 208 10.06 4.52 7.35
C SER A 208 10.29 3.20 6.62
N ILE A 209 11.45 3.06 5.97
CA ILE A 209 11.91 1.79 5.39
C ILE A 209 12.97 1.18 6.30
N ARG A 210 12.70 -0.04 6.77
CA ARG A 210 13.60 -0.81 7.63
C ARG A 210 14.04 -2.09 6.94
N ILE A 211 15.33 -2.38 7.03
CA ILE A 211 15.91 -3.59 6.47
C ILE A 211 15.53 -4.81 7.31
N THR A 212 15.15 -5.91 6.67
CA THR A 212 14.71 -7.15 7.33
C THR A 212 15.78 -8.26 7.32
N THR A 213 16.88 -8.06 6.61
CA THR A 213 18.02 -9.00 6.51
C THR A 213 19.34 -8.25 6.37
N ASP A 214 20.46 -8.82 6.81
CA ASP A 214 21.77 -8.18 6.64
C ASP A 214 22.10 -7.97 5.16
N LEU A 215 22.52 -6.75 4.80
CA LEU A 215 22.94 -6.39 3.45
C LEU A 215 24.43 -6.06 3.41
N PRO A 216 25.17 -6.51 2.38
CA PRO A 216 26.58 -6.16 2.23
C PRO A 216 26.79 -4.66 1.99
N LEU A 217 25.82 -4.00 1.34
CA LEU A 217 25.81 -2.58 1.04
C LEU A 217 24.39 -2.10 0.72
N LEU A 218 24.15 -0.79 0.83
CA LEU A 218 22.88 -0.19 0.44
C LEU A 218 22.85 0.09 -1.07
N ASP A 219 22.09 -0.71 -1.81
CA ASP A 219 21.77 -0.50 -3.22
C ASP A 219 20.25 -0.45 -3.38
N TRP A 220 19.72 0.73 -3.67
CA TRP A 220 18.29 0.95 -3.83
C TRP A 220 17.66 0.14 -4.96
N SER A 221 18.42 -0.28 -5.98
CA SER A 221 17.92 -1.17 -7.04
C SER A 221 17.68 -2.60 -6.54
N GLN A 222 18.20 -2.95 -5.37
CA GLN A 222 18.07 -4.26 -4.74
C GLN A 222 17.16 -4.22 -3.51
N ILE A 223 16.67 -3.05 -3.10
CA ILE A 223 15.73 -2.92 -1.98
C ILE A 223 14.32 -3.18 -2.47
N HIS A 224 13.71 -4.22 -1.91
CA HIS A 224 12.36 -4.63 -2.24
C HIS A 224 11.48 -4.67 -1.00
N ILE A 225 10.26 -4.17 -1.14
CA ILE A 225 9.19 -4.29 -0.14
C ILE A 225 8.08 -5.19 -0.68
N SER A 226 7.16 -5.64 0.18
CA SER A 226 5.93 -6.29 -0.30
C SER A 226 4.85 -5.26 -0.60
N TYR A 227 4.14 -5.41 -1.72
CA TYR A 227 2.99 -4.59 -2.10
C TYR A 227 1.66 -5.29 -1.80
N VAL A 228 1.73 -6.58 -1.47
CA VAL A 228 0.60 -7.50 -1.29
C VAL A 228 0.78 -8.31 -0.01
N ASP A 229 -0.27 -9.01 0.39
CA ASP A 229 -0.20 -9.96 1.50
C ASP A 229 0.65 -11.17 1.12
N LEU A 230 1.67 -11.45 1.93
CA LEU A 230 2.61 -12.55 1.73
C LEU A 230 2.03 -13.91 2.18
N MET A 231 0.87 -13.91 2.85
CA MET A 231 0.15 -15.11 3.28
C MET A 231 -0.72 -15.73 2.18
N GLN A 232 -0.99 -14.98 1.10
CA GLN A 232 -1.72 -15.48 -0.07
C GLN A 232 -0.88 -16.41 -0.94
N THR A 233 -1.53 -17.26 -1.75
CA THR A 233 -0.83 -18.16 -2.69
C THR A 233 -0.05 -17.38 -3.76
N PRO A 234 0.96 -17.98 -4.42
CA PRO A 234 1.67 -17.32 -5.53
C PRO A 234 0.75 -16.84 -6.66
N ASN A 235 -0.35 -17.56 -6.93
CA ASN A 235 -1.32 -17.20 -7.96
C ASN A 235 -2.13 -15.97 -7.54
N ASP A 236 -2.64 -15.95 -6.32
CA ASP A 236 -3.41 -14.82 -5.78
C ASP A 236 -2.54 -13.56 -5.70
N ARG A 237 -1.32 -13.67 -5.17
CA ARG A 237 -0.38 -12.54 -5.13
C ARG A 237 -0.11 -11.98 -6.52
N ARG A 238 0.07 -12.83 -7.54
CA ARG A 238 0.26 -12.39 -8.93
C ARG A 238 -0.99 -11.76 -9.52
N ALA A 239 -2.18 -12.26 -9.19
CA ALA A 239 -3.44 -11.66 -9.61
C ALA A 239 -3.63 -10.27 -9.00
N ASP A 240 -3.33 -10.10 -7.71
CA ASP A 240 -3.36 -8.82 -7.00
C ASP A 240 -2.35 -7.83 -7.57
N LEU A 241 -1.12 -8.28 -7.83
CA LEU A 241 -0.08 -7.45 -8.45
C LEU A 241 -0.45 -7.02 -9.88
N LYS A 242 -1.00 -7.94 -10.68
CA LYS A 242 -1.41 -7.64 -12.06
C LYS A 242 -2.59 -6.67 -12.10
N SER A 243 -3.56 -6.81 -11.19
CA SER A 243 -4.77 -5.98 -11.17
C SER A 243 -4.54 -4.57 -10.59
N ASN A 244 -3.57 -4.41 -9.68
CA ASN A 244 -3.31 -3.14 -9.02
C ASN A 244 -2.06 -2.41 -9.52
N TYR A 245 -1.06 -3.14 -10.00
CA TYR A 245 0.25 -2.61 -10.39
C TYR A 245 0.68 -3.02 -11.80
N TYR A 246 -0.16 -3.76 -12.55
CA TYR A 246 0.03 -4.06 -13.97
C TYR A 246 1.33 -4.81 -14.35
N PHE A 247 1.94 -5.55 -13.41
CA PHE A 247 3.10 -6.38 -13.69
C PHE A 247 2.94 -7.81 -13.16
N LEU A 248 3.79 -8.72 -13.65
CA LEU A 248 3.85 -10.11 -13.21
C LEU A 248 5.11 -10.32 -12.35
N CYS A 249 4.93 -10.76 -11.11
CA CYS A 249 6.07 -11.06 -10.23
C CYS A 249 6.76 -12.37 -10.59
N THR A 250 8.08 -12.29 -10.79
CA THR A 250 8.98 -13.41 -11.13
C THR A 250 10.02 -13.70 -10.05
N CYS A 251 9.83 -13.19 -8.83
CA CYS A 251 10.74 -13.47 -7.71
C CYS A 251 10.82 -14.96 -7.38
N SER A 252 11.90 -15.37 -6.69
CA SER A 252 12.18 -16.78 -6.36
C SER A 252 11.00 -17.51 -5.71
N ARG A 253 10.29 -16.86 -4.79
CA ARG A 253 9.13 -17.45 -4.10
C ARG A 253 7.89 -17.59 -5.00
N CYS A 254 7.73 -16.77 -6.03
CA CYS A 254 6.62 -16.90 -6.96
C CYS A 254 6.87 -17.95 -8.06
N ILE A 255 8.13 -18.25 -8.38
CA ILE A 255 8.49 -19.26 -9.37
C ILE A 255 8.82 -20.62 -8.75
N ASP A 256 8.92 -20.69 -7.42
CA ASP A 256 9.17 -21.95 -6.69
C ASP A 256 7.98 -22.90 -6.86
N PRO A 257 8.15 -24.07 -7.52
CA PRO A 257 7.08 -25.04 -7.70
C PRO A 257 6.63 -25.69 -6.38
N VAL A 258 7.43 -25.59 -5.31
CA VAL A 258 7.15 -26.16 -4.00
C VAL A 258 6.33 -25.22 -3.13
N GLU A 259 6.43 -23.90 -3.33
CA GLU A 259 5.68 -22.89 -2.58
C GLU A 259 4.16 -23.16 -2.55
N PRO A 260 3.45 -23.29 -3.69
CA PRO A 260 2.01 -23.54 -3.65
C PRO A 260 1.67 -24.87 -2.98
N LEU A 261 2.50 -25.90 -3.19
CA LEU A 261 2.32 -27.21 -2.57
C LEU A 261 2.41 -27.12 -1.04
N LYS A 262 3.33 -26.33 -0.49
CA LYS A 262 3.45 -26.10 0.96
C LYS A 262 2.27 -25.31 1.52
N MET A 263 1.79 -24.31 0.78
CA MET A 263 0.67 -23.46 1.23
C MET A 263 -0.67 -24.19 1.22
N GLU A 264 -0.80 -25.22 0.39
CA GLU A 264 -2.02 -26.03 0.25
C GLU A 264 -1.89 -27.43 0.87
N ALA A 265 -0.77 -27.75 1.51
CA ALA A 265 -0.55 -29.03 2.14
C ALA A 265 -1.30 -29.16 3.47
N ALA A 266 -1.75 -30.37 3.78
CA ALA A 266 -2.19 -30.75 5.11
C ALA A 266 -0.98 -31.07 5.99
N ALA A 267 -1.04 -30.76 7.27
CA ALA A 267 -0.08 -31.33 8.22
C ALA A 267 -0.32 -32.84 8.36
N CYS A 268 0.73 -33.62 8.58
CA CYS A 268 0.59 -35.06 8.81
C CYS A 268 -0.37 -35.33 10.00
N PRO A 269 -1.29 -36.32 9.89
CA PRO A 269 -2.23 -36.63 10.97
C PRO A 269 -1.58 -37.26 12.21
N SER A 270 -0.29 -37.62 12.14
CA SER A 270 0.44 -38.11 13.32
C SER A 270 0.82 -36.97 14.24
N THR A 271 0.57 -37.11 15.54
CA THR A 271 0.91 -36.11 16.57
C THR A 271 2.42 -35.89 16.75
N THR A 272 3.25 -36.75 16.17
CA THR A 272 4.72 -36.67 16.24
C THR A 272 5.36 -36.27 14.90
N CYS A 273 4.54 -35.95 13.89
CA CYS A 273 5.00 -35.60 12.56
C CYS A 273 4.28 -34.33 12.06
N ASP A 274 5.06 -33.40 11.51
CA ASP A 274 4.62 -32.13 10.95
C ASP A 274 4.82 -32.06 9.43
N HIS A 275 5.16 -33.20 8.81
CA HIS A 275 5.50 -33.21 7.39
C HIS A 275 4.28 -32.83 6.54
N PRO A 276 4.45 -31.94 5.54
CA PRO A 276 3.38 -31.57 4.66
C PRO A 276 2.94 -32.77 3.81
N ILE A 277 1.64 -32.96 3.68
CA ILE A 277 1.01 -33.97 2.83
C ILE A 277 0.23 -33.24 1.73
N ILE A 278 0.53 -33.57 0.48
CA ILE A 278 -0.12 -32.98 -0.68
C ILE A 278 -1.41 -33.77 -0.96
N LEU A 279 -2.55 -33.08 -0.91
CA LEU A 279 -3.88 -33.69 -1.07
C LEU A 279 -4.62 -33.25 -2.35
N GLN A 280 -3.91 -32.67 -3.32
CA GLN A 280 -4.50 -32.29 -4.61
C GLN A 280 -4.98 -33.54 -5.38
N GLU A 281 -6.10 -33.43 -6.11
CA GLU A 281 -6.78 -34.58 -6.74
C GLU A 281 -5.87 -35.45 -7.62
N GLU A 282 -4.91 -34.84 -8.31
CA GLU A 282 -3.97 -35.51 -9.22
C GLU A 282 -2.75 -36.13 -8.51
N LYS A 283 -2.51 -35.79 -7.23
CA LYS A 283 -1.32 -36.18 -6.46
C LYS A 283 -1.67 -36.59 -5.03
N LYS A 284 -2.78 -37.32 -4.84
CA LYS A 284 -3.21 -37.80 -3.52
C LYS A 284 -2.16 -38.72 -2.91
N THR A 285 -1.52 -38.27 -1.83
CA THR A 285 -0.60 -39.09 -1.04
C THR A 285 -1.38 -40.00 -0.07
N LEU A 286 -1.21 -41.32 -0.17
CA LEU A 286 -1.91 -42.30 0.68
C LEU A 286 -1.21 -42.55 2.03
N ALA A 287 0.04 -42.12 2.19
CA ALA A 287 0.78 -42.21 3.44
C ALA A 287 1.86 -41.12 3.50
N CYS A 288 2.12 -40.55 4.67
CA CYS A 288 3.15 -39.54 4.86
C CYS A 288 4.54 -40.03 4.45
N ASP A 289 5.22 -39.30 3.56
CA ASP A 289 6.55 -39.68 3.04
C ASP A 289 7.65 -39.69 4.13
N LYS A 290 7.44 -38.98 5.25
CA LYS A 290 8.41 -38.91 6.36
C LYS A 290 8.23 -40.03 7.38
N CYS A 291 7.00 -40.33 7.81
CA CYS A 291 6.73 -41.24 8.92
C CYS A 291 5.87 -42.47 8.56
N GLY A 292 5.41 -42.56 7.31
CA GLY A 292 4.57 -43.66 6.83
C GLY A 292 3.14 -43.67 7.37
N THR A 293 2.73 -42.64 8.11
CA THR A 293 1.35 -42.56 8.65
C THR A 293 0.35 -42.53 7.51
N LYS A 294 -0.61 -43.47 7.50
CA LYS A 294 -1.64 -43.56 6.48
C LYS A 294 -2.56 -42.34 6.51
N VAL A 295 -2.90 -41.84 5.33
CA VAL A 295 -3.85 -40.75 5.13
C VAL A 295 -5.20 -41.40 4.82
N THR A 296 -6.18 -41.21 5.69
CA THR A 296 -7.53 -41.79 5.52
C THR A 296 -8.37 -40.91 4.60
N GLU A 297 -9.36 -41.50 3.93
CA GLU A 297 -10.33 -40.74 3.12
C GLU A 297 -11.06 -39.69 3.96
N LYS A 298 -11.47 -40.06 5.18
CA LYS A 298 -12.06 -39.14 6.16
C LYS A 298 -11.18 -37.90 6.43
N PHE A 299 -9.86 -38.09 6.60
CA PHE A 299 -8.94 -36.97 6.83
C PHE A 299 -8.87 -36.04 5.62
N ILE A 300 -8.92 -36.60 4.40
CA ILE A 300 -8.90 -35.83 3.15
C ILE A 300 -10.19 -35.00 3.02
N GLU A 301 -11.34 -35.62 3.30
CA GLU A 301 -12.65 -34.96 3.30
C GLU A 301 -12.70 -33.81 4.32
N GLU A 302 -12.31 -34.08 5.58
CA GLU A 302 -12.24 -33.07 6.64
C GLU A 302 -11.32 -31.90 6.25
N PHE A 303 -10.14 -32.18 5.67
CA PHE A 303 -9.23 -31.13 5.21
C PHE A 303 -9.85 -30.26 4.12
N HIS A 304 -10.50 -30.87 3.12
CA HIS A 304 -11.15 -30.11 2.05
C HIS A 304 -12.36 -29.32 2.55
N GLU A 305 -13.15 -29.87 3.47
CA GLU A 305 -14.26 -29.16 4.10
C GLU A 305 -13.78 -27.89 4.80
N VAL A 306 -12.76 -28.00 5.66
CA VAL A 306 -12.18 -26.86 6.40
C VAL A 306 -11.56 -25.84 5.44
N THR A 307 -10.83 -26.31 4.43
CA THR A 307 -10.16 -25.43 3.46
C THR A 307 -11.18 -24.67 2.61
N ASN A 308 -12.24 -25.35 2.16
CA ASN A 308 -13.32 -24.72 1.37
C ASN A 308 -14.14 -23.75 2.22
N PHE A 309 -14.46 -24.10 3.47
CA PHE A 309 -15.11 -23.21 4.41
C PHE A 309 -14.27 -21.94 4.64
N THR A 310 -12.96 -22.10 4.86
CA THR A 310 -12.04 -20.98 5.05
C THR A 310 -11.98 -20.08 3.82
N LYS A 311 -11.87 -20.66 2.62
CA LYS A 311 -11.90 -19.91 1.35
C LYS A 311 -13.20 -19.13 1.17
N TYR A 312 -14.34 -19.73 1.52
CA TYR A 312 -15.64 -19.06 1.45
C TYR A 312 -15.72 -17.85 2.38
N GLN A 313 -15.29 -18.01 3.65
CA GLN A 313 -15.28 -16.92 4.63
C GLN A 313 -14.30 -15.79 4.27
N LEU A 314 -13.18 -16.10 3.62
CA LEU A 314 -12.22 -15.08 3.16
C LEU A 314 -12.68 -14.34 1.90
N ALA A 315 -13.60 -14.91 1.13
CA ALA A 315 -14.14 -14.30 -0.09
C ALA A 315 -15.44 -13.49 0.15
N SER A 316 -16.00 -13.54 1.36
CA SER A 316 -17.21 -12.80 1.77
C SER A 316 -16.86 -11.52 2.53
#